data_AF-A0A6P8ICY0-F1
#
_entry.id   AF-A0A6P8ICY0-F1
#
_cell.length_a   1.000
_cell.length_b   1.000
_cell.length_c   1.000
_cell.angle_alpha   90.00
_cell.angle_beta   90.00
_cell.angle_gamma   90.00
#
_symmetry.space_group_name_H-M   'P 1'
#
loop_
_entity.id
_entity.type
_entity.pdbx_description
1 polymer ?
#
loop_
_entity_poly.entity_id
_entity_poly.type
_entity_poly.pdbx_seq_one_letter_code
_entity_poly.pdbx_strand_id
1 'polypeptide(L)'
;MDVELKEKQVVLVIWSGSQPPKDIEQVVSHLKKMVGDEGKVALEHADRLHMASYTASHFDVVLSGVLSETSHIHTMELLTEIARILKPNGRLILQETTGSSNGLRLPEKIMSSLKLSGFVDVSEAQRVKDTSSVVKVTCQKPNFEVGASSQLTLSFASKPAQPKADDSVAKIWALSTQDIDDEDVEILDSDTLLDEDDLKKPDPESLKSCGPTSGKKKACKNCTCGLADQESDQPAPKKTVTSSCGSCYLGDAFRCASCPYLGMPAFKPGEKIALTDRQLKGDVQ
;
A
#
# COMPACT_ATOMS: atom_id res chain seq x y z
N MET A 1 8.86 11.48 -36.34
CA MET A 1 8.07 11.04 -35.17
C MET A 1 8.27 9.54 -35.10
N ASP A 2 9.32 9.10 -34.41
CA ASP A 2 9.70 7.68 -34.39
C ASP A 2 8.92 6.99 -33.28
N VAL A 3 7.73 6.53 -33.61
CA VAL A 3 6.82 5.83 -32.69
C VAL A 3 6.52 4.47 -33.31
N GLU A 4 7.01 3.40 -32.68
CA GLU A 4 6.68 2.04 -33.09
C GLU A 4 5.26 1.68 -32.65
N LEU A 5 4.34 1.61 -33.61
CA LEU A 5 2.96 1.15 -33.42
C LEU A 5 2.76 -0.16 -34.16
N LYS A 6 1.98 -1.06 -33.56
CA LYS A 6 1.53 -2.29 -34.19
C LYS A 6 0.16 -2.08 -34.84
N GLU A 7 -0.13 -2.86 -35.86
CA GLU A 7 -1.46 -2.87 -36.47
C GLU A 7 -2.54 -3.26 -35.42
N LYS A 8 -3.76 -2.75 -35.59
CA LYS A 8 -4.96 -3.06 -34.77
C LYS A 8 -4.93 -2.52 -33.32
N GLN A 9 -4.01 -1.63 -32.98
CA GLN A 9 -3.94 -1.04 -31.64
C GLN A 9 -4.94 0.11 -31.43
N VAL A 10 -5.39 0.28 -30.18
CA VAL A 10 -6.14 1.46 -29.74
C VAL A 10 -5.15 2.46 -29.14
N VAL A 11 -4.97 3.59 -29.84
CA VAL A 11 -4.01 4.64 -29.49
C VAL A 11 -4.74 5.89 -28.99
N LEU A 12 -4.31 6.43 -27.86
CA LEU A 12 -4.76 7.73 -27.37
C LEU A 12 -3.66 8.77 -27.56
N VAL A 13 -4.00 9.92 -28.13
CA VAL A 13 -3.12 11.07 -28.23
C VAL A 13 -3.60 12.15 -27.26
N ILE A 14 -2.78 12.48 -26.28
CA ILE A 14 -3.02 13.54 -25.31
C ILE A 14 -2.26 14.78 -25.75
N TRP A 15 -2.98 15.86 -25.99
CA TRP A 15 -2.42 17.15 -26.39
C TRP A 15 -2.65 18.22 -25.31
N SER A 16 -1.81 19.25 -25.35
CA SER A 16 -1.81 20.35 -24.40
C SER A 16 -1.49 21.67 -25.11
N GLY A 17 -1.99 22.77 -24.55
CA GLY A 17 -1.76 24.12 -25.08
C GLY A 17 -2.50 24.39 -26.38
N SER A 18 -2.12 25.46 -27.08
CA SER A 18 -2.78 25.86 -28.33
C SER A 18 -2.02 25.30 -29.53
N GLN A 19 -2.52 24.22 -30.14
CA GLN A 19 -1.97 23.67 -31.38
C GLN A 19 -2.82 24.10 -32.59
N PRO A 20 -2.20 24.42 -33.74
CA PRO A 20 -2.97 24.63 -34.96
C PRO A 20 -3.65 23.32 -35.37
N PRO A 21 -4.95 23.34 -35.73
CA PRO A 21 -5.70 22.11 -36.07
C PRO A 21 -5.05 21.28 -37.18
N LYS A 22 -4.36 21.93 -38.13
CA LYS A 22 -3.68 21.28 -39.25
C LYS A 22 -2.59 20.30 -38.79
N ASP A 23 -1.86 20.63 -37.72
CA ASP A 23 -0.75 19.79 -37.24
C ASP A 23 -1.29 18.56 -36.53
N ILE A 24 -2.37 18.74 -35.75
CA ILE A 24 -3.10 17.63 -35.12
C ILE A 24 -3.66 16.69 -36.21
N GLU A 25 -4.31 17.24 -37.24
CA GLU A 25 -4.87 16.45 -38.34
C GLU A 25 -3.80 15.65 -39.09
N GLN A 26 -2.63 16.25 -39.34
CA GLN A 26 -1.50 15.57 -39.96
C GLN A 26 -1.00 14.39 -39.12
N VAL A 27 -0.82 14.59 -37.81
CA VAL A 27 -0.35 13.54 -36.91
C VAL A 27 -1.38 12.43 -36.75
N VAL A 28 -2.66 12.76 -36.58
CA VAL A 28 -3.74 11.76 -36.50
C VAL A 28 -3.85 10.97 -37.81
N SER A 29 -3.71 11.63 -38.97
CA SER A 29 -3.69 10.97 -40.28
C SER A 29 -2.50 10.01 -40.40
N HIS A 30 -1.31 10.42 -39.94
CA HIS A 30 -0.13 9.58 -39.91
C HIS A 30 -0.32 8.36 -39.00
N LEU A 31 -0.82 8.56 -37.78
CA LEU A 31 -1.08 7.49 -36.82
C LEU A 31 -2.13 6.48 -37.34
N LYS A 32 -3.20 6.96 -37.98
CA LYS A 32 -4.21 6.09 -38.61
C LYS A 32 -3.61 5.19 -39.69
N LYS A 33 -2.67 5.73 -40.50
CA LYS A 33 -1.95 4.92 -41.51
C LYS A 33 -1.08 3.84 -40.87
N MET A 34 -0.48 4.09 -39.72
CA MET A 34 0.38 3.12 -39.02
C MET A 34 -0.43 2.02 -38.31
N VAL A 35 -1.59 2.36 -37.79
CA VAL A 35 -2.44 1.47 -36.99
C VAL A 35 -3.36 0.58 -37.86
N GLY A 36 -3.65 1.01 -39.09
CA GLY A 36 -4.49 0.29 -40.05
C GLY A 36 -6.00 0.47 -39.80
N ASP A 37 -6.82 -0.12 -40.67
CA ASP A 37 -8.28 0.10 -40.70
C ASP A 37 -9.03 -0.43 -39.46
N GLU A 38 -8.48 -1.41 -38.75
CA GLU A 38 -9.10 -2.00 -37.57
C GLU A 38 -8.74 -1.29 -36.26
N GLY A 39 -7.67 -0.50 -36.24
CA GLY A 39 -7.29 0.19 -35.00
C GLY A 39 -7.88 1.59 -34.90
N LYS A 40 -7.85 2.13 -33.68
CA LYS A 40 -8.58 3.36 -33.33
C LYS A 40 -7.62 4.38 -32.77
N VAL A 41 -7.74 5.62 -33.25
CA VAL A 41 -6.96 6.76 -32.73
C VAL A 41 -7.93 7.74 -32.09
N ALA A 42 -7.83 7.89 -30.76
CA ALA A 42 -8.56 8.88 -29.98
C ALA A 42 -7.68 10.10 -29.69
N LEU A 43 -8.30 11.27 -29.53
CA LEU A 43 -7.61 12.53 -29.26
C LEU A 43 -8.27 13.20 -28.06
N GLU A 44 -7.48 13.54 -27.05
CA GLU A 44 -7.96 14.18 -25.83
C GLU A 44 -7.05 15.32 -25.37
N HIS A 45 -7.65 16.33 -24.75
CA HIS A 45 -6.88 17.39 -24.10
C HIS A 45 -6.48 16.95 -22.69
N ALA A 46 -5.23 17.24 -22.26
CA ALA A 46 -4.71 16.83 -20.96
C ALA A 46 -5.65 17.19 -19.78
N ASP A 47 -6.15 18.43 -19.75
CA ASP A 47 -7.04 18.90 -18.68
C ASP A 47 -8.44 18.27 -18.71
N ARG A 48 -8.84 17.71 -19.85
CA ARG A 48 -10.17 17.10 -20.05
C ARG A 48 -10.16 15.59 -19.90
N LEU A 49 -8.98 14.95 -19.80
CA LEU A 49 -8.87 13.50 -19.70
C LEU A 49 -9.65 12.94 -18.49
N HIS A 50 -9.55 13.61 -17.34
CA HIS A 50 -10.32 13.26 -16.14
C HIS A 50 -11.84 13.39 -16.33
N MET A 51 -12.29 14.33 -17.18
CA MET A 51 -13.71 14.51 -17.47
C MET A 51 -14.24 13.49 -18.48
N ALA A 52 -13.38 12.96 -19.34
CA ALA A 52 -13.76 12.01 -20.39
C ALA A 52 -14.22 10.65 -19.85
N SER A 53 -13.93 10.33 -18.58
CA SER A 53 -14.46 9.15 -17.87
C SER A 53 -14.31 7.83 -18.62
N TYR A 54 -13.16 7.63 -19.27
CA TYR A 54 -12.86 6.38 -19.98
C TYR A 54 -12.94 5.16 -19.06
N THR A 55 -13.34 4.01 -19.59
CA THR A 55 -13.27 2.74 -18.87
C THR A 55 -11.81 2.39 -18.57
N ALA A 56 -11.55 1.71 -17.45
CA ALA A 56 -10.21 1.20 -17.16
C ALA A 56 -9.74 0.23 -18.27
N SER A 57 -8.44 0.17 -18.53
CA SER A 57 -7.83 -0.76 -19.49
C SER A 57 -8.43 -0.71 -20.91
N HIS A 58 -8.58 0.50 -21.46
CA HIS A 58 -9.14 0.71 -22.80
C HIS A 58 -8.06 0.84 -23.89
N PHE A 59 -6.95 1.52 -23.60
CA PHE A 59 -5.94 1.88 -24.59
C PHE A 59 -4.72 0.96 -24.54
N ASP A 60 -4.18 0.63 -25.70
CA ASP A 60 -2.94 -0.16 -25.84
C ASP A 60 -1.70 0.74 -25.79
N VAL A 61 -1.79 1.94 -26.39
CA VAL A 61 -0.71 2.93 -26.43
C VAL A 61 -1.25 4.32 -26.12
N VAL A 62 -0.56 5.06 -25.25
CA VAL A 62 -0.85 6.47 -24.97
C VAL A 62 0.36 7.31 -25.37
N LEU A 63 0.11 8.34 -26.18
CA LEU A 63 1.09 9.32 -26.63
C LEU A 63 0.78 10.65 -25.96
N SER A 64 1.66 11.16 -25.10
CA SER A 64 1.47 12.43 -24.39
C SER A 64 2.59 13.41 -24.69
N GLY A 65 2.23 14.66 -25.01
CA GLY A 65 3.19 15.73 -25.31
C GLY A 65 3.86 15.63 -26.69
N VAL A 66 3.44 14.69 -27.54
CA VAL A 66 4.09 14.42 -28.83
C VAL A 66 3.80 15.49 -29.90
N LEU A 67 2.74 16.26 -29.71
CA LEU A 67 2.28 17.25 -30.68
C LEU A 67 2.97 18.61 -30.57
N SER A 68 3.72 18.89 -29.50
CA SER A 68 4.28 20.23 -29.30
C SER A 68 5.52 20.29 -28.44
N GLU A 69 6.34 21.31 -28.68
CA GLU A 69 7.44 21.75 -27.81
C GLU A 69 6.93 22.62 -26.64
N THR A 70 5.69 22.40 -26.21
CA THR A 70 5.12 23.14 -25.07
C THR A 70 5.68 22.60 -23.76
N SER A 71 5.91 23.52 -22.81
CA SER A 71 6.26 23.22 -21.42
C SER A 71 5.06 22.64 -20.63
N HIS A 72 4.44 21.58 -21.12
CA HIS A 72 3.42 20.86 -20.38
C HIS A 72 4.08 19.90 -19.39
N ILE A 73 3.79 20.08 -18.11
CA ILE A 73 4.32 19.25 -17.04
C ILE A 73 3.30 18.16 -16.74
N HIS A 74 3.71 16.89 -16.89
CA HIS A 74 2.85 15.77 -16.55
C HIS A 74 2.75 15.63 -15.03
N THR A 75 1.64 16.11 -14.46
CA THR A 75 1.32 15.99 -13.03
C THR A 75 1.07 14.53 -12.65
N MET A 76 1.18 14.21 -11.35
CA MET A 76 0.92 12.84 -10.88
C MET A 76 -0.53 12.42 -11.15
N GLU A 77 -1.50 13.32 -11.03
CA GLU A 77 -2.91 13.05 -11.33
C GLU A 77 -3.09 12.56 -12.78
N LEU A 78 -2.49 13.27 -13.74
CA LEU A 78 -2.53 12.88 -15.15
C LEU A 78 -1.88 11.51 -15.37
N LEU A 79 -0.71 11.26 -14.75
CA LEU A 79 -0.02 9.97 -14.88
C LEU A 79 -0.84 8.82 -14.28
N THR A 80 -1.51 9.04 -13.13
CA THR A 80 -2.38 8.03 -12.52
C THR A 80 -3.61 7.73 -13.38
N GLU A 81 -4.17 8.75 -14.00
CA GLU A 81 -5.31 8.58 -14.91
C GLU A 81 -4.90 7.84 -16.19
N ILE A 82 -3.72 8.16 -16.74
CA ILE A 82 -3.12 7.43 -17.87
C ILE A 82 -2.89 5.96 -17.49
N ALA A 83 -2.34 5.67 -16.30
CA ALA A 83 -2.13 4.31 -15.83
C ALA A 83 -3.46 3.55 -15.67
N ARG A 84 -4.54 4.23 -15.29
CA ARG A 84 -5.88 3.64 -15.16
C ARG A 84 -6.47 3.22 -16.51
N ILE A 85 -6.35 4.07 -17.53
CA ILE A 85 -6.94 3.84 -18.86
C ILE A 85 -6.10 2.92 -19.76
N LEU A 86 -4.81 2.73 -19.46
CA LEU A 86 -3.94 1.79 -20.16
C LEU A 86 -4.26 0.33 -19.80
N LYS A 87 -4.21 -0.56 -20.78
CA LYS A 87 -4.25 -2.02 -20.57
C LYS A 87 -2.98 -2.54 -19.89
N PRO A 88 -3.00 -3.73 -19.25
CA PRO A 88 -1.79 -4.40 -18.81
C PRO A 88 -0.79 -4.56 -19.97
N ASN A 89 0.50 -4.30 -19.73
CA ASN A 89 1.54 -4.18 -20.77
C ASN A 89 1.31 -3.06 -21.80
N GLY A 90 0.38 -2.15 -21.53
CA GLY A 90 0.14 -0.97 -22.35
C GLY A 90 1.32 -0.01 -22.29
N ARG A 91 1.60 0.66 -23.41
CA ARG A 91 2.79 1.51 -23.55
C ARG A 91 2.45 2.98 -23.42
N LEU A 92 3.20 3.72 -22.62
CA LEU A 92 3.15 5.17 -22.53
C LEU A 92 4.42 5.76 -23.16
N ILE A 93 4.24 6.65 -24.14
CA ILE A 93 5.32 7.47 -24.71
C ILE A 93 5.05 8.90 -24.31
N LEU A 94 5.94 9.44 -23.49
CA LEU A 94 5.83 10.77 -22.92
C LEU A 94 6.93 11.67 -23.48
N GLN A 95 6.56 12.87 -23.89
CA GLN A 95 7.50 13.93 -24.26
C GLN A 95 7.28 15.15 -23.39
N GLU A 96 8.34 15.61 -22.71
CA GLU A 96 8.28 16.78 -21.83
C GLU A 96 9.52 17.66 -22.04
N THR A 97 9.32 18.97 -21.92
CA THR A 97 10.41 19.93 -21.96
C THR A 97 11.17 19.90 -20.64
N THR A 98 12.49 19.76 -20.70
CA THR A 98 13.38 19.73 -19.54
C THR A 98 14.16 21.02 -19.40
N GLY A 99 14.50 21.39 -18.18
CA GLY A 99 15.28 22.60 -17.91
C GLY A 99 15.50 22.80 -16.41
N SER A 100 16.52 23.59 -16.06
CA SER A 100 16.84 23.91 -14.67
C SER A 100 16.14 25.17 -14.15
N SER A 101 15.46 25.94 -15.00
CA SER A 101 14.76 27.18 -14.64
C SER A 101 13.31 27.18 -15.14
N ASN A 102 12.45 27.95 -14.46
CA ASN A 102 11.02 28.15 -14.77
C ASN A 102 10.10 26.92 -14.65
N GLY A 103 10.12 26.22 -13.51
CA GLY A 103 9.14 25.16 -13.22
C GLY A 103 9.30 23.88 -14.07
N LEU A 104 10.26 23.86 -15.00
CA LEU A 104 10.65 22.70 -15.79
C LEU A 104 11.29 21.63 -14.90
N ARG A 105 11.11 20.36 -15.28
CA ARG A 105 11.67 19.22 -14.54
C ARG A 105 12.97 18.75 -15.17
N LEU A 106 13.88 18.30 -14.32
CA LEU A 106 15.06 17.54 -14.75
C LEU A 106 14.61 16.17 -15.29
N PRO A 107 15.34 15.58 -16.25
CA PRO A 107 15.04 14.24 -16.78
C PRO A 107 14.90 13.18 -15.68
N GLU A 108 15.77 13.21 -14.67
CA GLU A 108 15.76 12.29 -13.52
C GLU A 108 14.45 12.39 -12.70
N LYS A 109 13.91 13.60 -12.58
CA LYS A 109 12.66 13.85 -11.85
C LYS A 109 11.46 13.32 -12.63
N ILE A 110 11.50 13.37 -13.97
CA ILE A 110 10.48 12.76 -14.83
C ILE A 110 10.50 11.24 -14.66
N MET A 111 11.68 10.62 -14.74
CA MET A 111 11.84 9.18 -14.52
C MET A 111 11.36 8.75 -13.14
N SER A 112 11.73 9.50 -12.10
CA SER A 112 11.28 9.25 -10.73
C SER A 112 9.76 9.35 -10.61
N SER A 113 9.13 10.36 -11.23
CA SER A 113 7.68 10.51 -11.25
C SER A 113 6.96 9.37 -11.97
N LEU A 114 7.54 8.83 -13.04
CA LEU A 114 7.01 7.67 -13.76
C LEU A 114 7.07 6.39 -12.90
N LYS A 115 8.20 6.15 -12.24
CA LYS A 115 8.35 5.03 -11.30
C LYS A 115 7.36 5.14 -10.13
N LEU A 116 7.22 6.34 -9.55
CA LEU A 116 6.29 6.60 -8.43
C LEU A 116 4.81 6.51 -8.83
N SER A 117 4.49 6.66 -10.12
CA SER A 117 3.11 6.45 -10.62
C SER A 117 2.82 4.98 -11.00
N GLY A 118 3.79 4.09 -10.82
CA GLY A 118 3.61 2.64 -11.00
C GLY A 118 3.94 2.11 -12.40
N PHE A 119 4.63 2.89 -13.24
CA PHE A 119 5.11 2.41 -14.53
C PHE A 119 6.40 1.59 -14.39
N VAL A 120 6.55 0.58 -15.24
CA VAL A 120 7.72 -0.29 -15.38
C VAL A 120 8.41 -0.06 -16.73
N ASP A 121 9.59 -0.63 -16.93
CA ASP A 121 10.39 -0.51 -18.17
C ASP A 121 10.61 0.94 -18.62
N VAL A 122 10.94 1.82 -17.67
CA VAL A 122 11.22 3.24 -17.95
C VAL A 122 12.54 3.35 -18.71
N SER A 123 12.47 3.71 -19.99
CA SER A 123 13.63 3.95 -20.84
C SER A 123 14.37 5.23 -20.44
N GLU A 124 15.66 5.32 -20.80
CA GLU A 124 16.43 6.54 -20.60
C GLU A 124 15.86 7.72 -21.42
N ALA A 125 16.09 8.94 -20.92
CA ALA A 125 15.54 10.15 -21.51
C ALA A 125 16.31 10.51 -22.78
N GLN A 126 15.73 10.20 -23.93
CA GLN A 126 16.31 10.50 -25.24
C GLN A 126 15.89 11.90 -25.70
N ARG A 127 16.84 12.75 -26.09
CA ARG A 127 16.50 14.06 -26.68
C ARG A 127 15.90 13.87 -28.08
N VAL A 128 14.75 14.50 -28.34
CA VAL A 128 13.99 14.31 -29.59
C VAL A 128 14.69 14.94 -30.79
N LYS A 129 15.35 16.08 -30.59
CA LYS A 129 16.26 16.73 -31.54
C LYS A 129 17.45 17.25 -30.74
N ASP A 130 18.66 17.16 -31.29
CA ASP A 130 19.91 17.58 -30.61
C ASP A 130 19.89 19.04 -30.13
N THR A 131 19.08 19.89 -30.75
CA THR A 131 18.91 21.32 -30.43
C THR A 131 17.72 21.64 -29.53
N SER A 132 16.86 20.66 -29.22
CA SER A 132 15.65 20.87 -28.42
C SER A 132 15.83 20.40 -26.97
N SER A 133 15.29 21.15 -26.01
CA SER A 133 15.26 20.77 -24.59
C SER A 133 14.21 19.71 -24.27
N VAL A 134 13.60 19.08 -25.29
CA VAL A 134 12.53 18.10 -25.14
C VAL A 134 13.11 16.69 -25.04
N VAL A 135 12.73 15.97 -23.98
CA VAL A 135 13.10 14.57 -23.79
C VAL A 135 11.90 13.66 -24.04
N LYS A 136 12.16 12.53 -24.67
CA LYS A 136 11.22 11.42 -24.87
C LYS A 136 11.57 10.31 -23.88
N VAL A 137 10.56 9.83 -23.16
CA VAL A 137 10.65 8.68 -22.27
C VAL A 137 9.56 7.70 -22.65
N THR A 138 9.91 6.42 -22.75
CA THR A 138 8.97 5.33 -22.98
C THR A 138 8.88 4.49 -21.71
N CYS A 139 7.68 4.06 -21.36
CA CYS A 139 7.44 3.17 -20.22
C CYS A 139 6.20 2.30 -20.46
N GLN A 140 5.99 1.31 -19.60
CA GLN A 140 4.90 0.34 -19.74
C GLN A 140 4.11 0.24 -18.44
N LYS A 141 2.80 -0.03 -18.56
CA LYS A 141 1.99 -0.44 -17.44
C LYS A 141 2.35 -1.89 -17.07
N PRO A 142 2.50 -2.23 -15.78
CA PRO A 142 2.72 -3.61 -15.36
C PRO A 142 1.69 -4.58 -15.94
N ASN A 143 2.06 -5.86 -15.97
CA ASN A 143 1.20 -6.95 -16.47
C ASN A 143 0.01 -7.28 -15.56
N PHE A 144 -0.28 -6.46 -14.55
CA PHE A 144 -1.37 -6.64 -13.60
C PHE A 144 -2.20 -5.36 -13.46
N GLU A 145 -3.48 -5.52 -13.10
CA GLU A 145 -4.37 -4.40 -12.83
C GLU A 145 -4.29 -3.96 -11.36
N VAL A 146 -4.66 -2.71 -11.09
CA VAL A 146 -4.68 -2.16 -9.72
C VAL A 146 -5.67 -2.98 -8.88
N GLY A 147 -5.17 -3.65 -7.84
CA GLY A 147 -5.96 -4.55 -7.00
C GLY A 147 -5.81 -6.05 -7.34
N ALA A 148 -4.97 -6.41 -8.32
CA ALA A 148 -4.61 -7.79 -8.55
C ALA A 148 -3.75 -8.33 -7.40
N SER A 149 -4.16 -9.46 -6.82
CA SER A 149 -3.37 -10.21 -5.83
C SER A 149 -2.81 -11.46 -6.49
N SER A 150 -1.50 -11.62 -6.50
CA SER A 150 -0.84 -12.88 -6.84
C SER A 150 -0.34 -13.54 -5.56
N GLN A 151 -0.73 -14.80 -5.33
CA GLN A 151 -0.19 -15.58 -4.23
C GLN A 151 1.28 -15.89 -4.53
N LEU A 152 2.19 -15.40 -3.68
CA LEU A 152 3.61 -15.73 -3.78
C LEU A 152 3.79 -17.21 -3.46
N THR A 153 4.25 -17.99 -4.45
CA THR A 153 4.65 -19.38 -4.24
C THR A 153 6.03 -19.40 -3.58
N LEU A 154 6.06 -19.24 -2.26
CA LEU A 154 7.27 -19.43 -1.48
C LEU A 154 7.58 -20.93 -1.42
N SER A 155 8.49 -21.38 -2.28
CA SER A 155 8.99 -22.75 -2.27
C SER A 155 9.95 -22.98 -1.10
N PHE A 156 9.39 -23.04 0.12
CA PHE A 156 10.05 -23.61 1.29
C PHE A 156 10.10 -25.14 1.17
N ALA A 157 10.76 -25.64 0.13
CA ALA A 157 11.04 -27.05 -0.04
C ALA A 157 12.51 -27.26 0.29
N SER A 158 12.77 -27.77 1.50
CA SER A 158 14.09 -28.21 1.95
C SER A 158 14.72 -29.17 0.94
N LYS A 159 15.85 -28.80 0.34
CA LYS A 159 16.69 -29.74 -0.41
C LYS A 159 17.51 -30.60 0.56
N PRO A 160 17.72 -31.90 0.26
CA PRO A 160 18.53 -32.79 1.08
C PRO A 160 20.03 -32.52 0.89
N ALA A 161 20.77 -32.67 1.99
CA ALA A 161 22.21 -32.42 2.11
C ALA A 161 23.07 -33.47 1.37
N GLN A 162 24.18 -33.03 0.75
CA GLN A 162 25.46 -33.76 0.65
C GLN A 162 26.62 -32.87 0.12
N PRO A 163 27.91 -33.25 0.20
CA PRO A 163 28.85 -32.69 1.20
C PRO A 163 30.13 -31.97 0.64
N LYS A 164 30.75 -31.17 1.52
CA LYS A 164 32.17 -30.72 1.66
C LYS A 164 33.08 -30.55 0.42
N ALA A 165 33.65 -29.35 0.27
CA ALA A 165 35.09 -29.13 0.08
C ALA A 165 35.51 -27.70 0.48
N ASP A 166 36.75 -27.58 0.96
CA ASP A 166 37.37 -26.45 1.67
C ASP A 166 38.10 -25.44 0.76
N ASP A 167 38.55 -24.33 1.38
CA ASP A 167 39.76 -23.54 1.06
C ASP A 167 39.68 -22.26 0.18
N SER A 168 38.73 -21.35 0.43
CA SER A 168 38.76 -20.01 -0.22
C SER A 168 38.40 -18.82 0.68
N VAL A 169 38.78 -18.84 1.96
CA VAL A 169 38.57 -17.70 2.90
C VAL A 169 39.53 -16.52 2.62
N ALA A 170 40.54 -16.70 1.76
CA ALA A 170 41.49 -15.63 1.42
C ALA A 170 41.00 -14.65 0.33
N LYS A 171 39.81 -14.86 -0.26
CA LYS A 171 39.25 -14.01 -1.34
C LYS A 171 38.19 -12.99 -0.88
N ILE A 172 37.98 -12.84 0.42
CA ILE A 172 36.90 -12.02 0.99
C ILE A 172 37.26 -10.52 1.01
N TRP A 173 38.53 -10.14 0.88
CA TRP A 173 38.99 -8.74 1.03
C TRP A 173 39.47 -8.09 -0.27
N ALA A 174 38.93 -8.51 -1.42
CA ALA A 174 39.28 -7.93 -2.72
C ALA A 174 38.06 -7.67 -3.63
N LEU A 175 36.91 -7.31 -3.07
CA LEU A 175 35.77 -6.82 -3.85
C LEU A 175 35.87 -5.30 -4.03
N SER A 176 36.60 -4.91 -5.07
CA SER A 176 36.44 -3.59 -5.69
C SER A 176 35.11 -3.58 -6.45
N THR A 177 34.43 -2.43 -6.44
CA THR A 177 33.12 -2.14 -7.05
C THR A 177 33.02 -2.31 -8.57
N GLN A 178 33.92 -3.06 -9.21
CA GLN A 178 33.97 -3.27 -10.67
C GLN A 178 33.41 -4.62 -11.14
N ASP A 179 33.15 -5.59 -10.27
CA ASP A 179 32.77 -6.97 -10.65
C ASP A 179 31.27 -7.29 -10.44
N ILE A 180 30.38 -6.29 -10.44
CA ILE A 180 28.91 -6.52 -10.34
C ILE A 180 28.30 -7.04 -11.67
N ASP A 181 29.05 -6.99 -12.78
CA ASP A 181 28.59 -7.37 -14.13
C ASP A 181 28.98 -8.80 -14.57
N ASP A 182 29.68 -9.58 -13.74
CA ASP A 182 29.97 -10.98 -14.06
C ASP A 182 28.79 -11.89 -13.63
N GLU A 183 28.18 -12.57 -14.61
CA GLU A 183 27.06 -13.52 -14.42
C GLU A 183 27.42 -14.75 -13.55
N ASP A 184 28.68 -14.89 -13.16
CA ASP A 184 29.23 -15.97 -12.31
C ASP A 184 29.43 -15.57 -10.83
N VAL A 185 28.99 -14.38 -10.40
CA VAL A 185 28.94 -14.06 -8.96
C VAL A 185 27.71 -14.70 -8.36
N GLU A 186 27.85 -15.95 -7.90
CA GLU A 186 26.84 -16.61 -7.07
C GLU A 186 26.60 -15.76 -5.82
N ILE A 187 25.47 -15.04 -5.79
CA ILE A 187 24.98 -14.33 -4.61
C ILE A 187 24.80 -15.40 -3.52
N LEU A 188 25.71 -15.41 -2.54
CA LEU A 188 25.66 -16.34 -1.42
C LEU A 188 24.32 -16.18 -0.69
N ASP A 189 23.58 -17.28 -0.60
CA ASP A 189 22.31 -17.35 0.10
C ASP A 189 22.51 -17.05 1.58
N SER A 190 21.71 -16.14 2.13
CA SER A 190 21.80 -15.72 3.53
C SER A 190 21.61 -16.88 4.51
N ASP A 191 20.88 -17.93 4.10
CA ASP A 191 20.67 -19.12 4.93
C ASP A 191 21.92 -20.01 5.02
N THR A 192 22.87 -19.88 4.09
CA THR A 192 24.16 -20.60 4.16
C THR A 192 25.14 -19.95 5.14
N LEU A 193 24.89 -18.69 5.52
CA LEU A 193 25.69 -17.94 6.50
C LEU A 193 25.21 -18.13 7.95
N LEU A 194 24.11 -18.84 8.16
CA LEU A 194 23.56 -19.11 9.48
C LEU A 194 24.02 -20.50 9.96
N ASP A 195 24.55 -20.56 11.17
CA ASP A 195 24.96 -21.82 11.78
C ASP A 195 23.75 -22.53 12.41
N GLU A 196 23.92 -23.82 12.74
CA GLU A 196 22.87 -24.64 13.37
C GLU A 196 22.38 -24.09 14.73
N ASP A 197 23.16 -23.20 15.36
CA ASP A 197 22.76 -22.50 16.57
C ASP A 197 21.85 -21.29 16.30
N ASP A 198 21.97 -20.61 15.16
CA ASP A 198 21.13 -19.46 14.79
C ASP A 198 19.70 -19.88 14.41
N LEU A 199 19.56 -21.10 13.89
CA LEU A 199 18.27 -21.70 13.51
C LEU A 199 17.45 -22.16 14.74
N LYS A 200 18.05 -22.22 15.94
CA LYS A 200 17.35 -22.60 17.16
C LYS A 200 16.45 -21.47 17.61
N LYS A 201 15.15 -21.65 17.38
CA LYS A 201 14.11 -20.76 17.91
C LYS A 201 14.28 -20.64 19.43
N PRO A 202 14.42 -19.43 19.98
CA PRO A 202 14.53 -19.25 21.42
C PRO A 202 13.28 -19.80 22.13
N ASP A 203 13.49 -20.39 23.30
CA ASP A 203 12.43 -21.03 24.09
C ASP A 203 11.29 -20.03 24.34
N PRO A 204 10.03 -20.36 23.99
CA PRO A 204 8.89 -19.49 24.21
C PRO A 204 8.72 -19.06 25.67
N GLU A 205 9.26 -19.80 26.64
CA GLU A 205 9.26 -19.41 28.05
C GLU A 205 10.23 -18.26 28.35
N SER A 206 11.37 -18.19 27.65
CA SER A 206 12.33 -17.08 27.78
C SER A 206 11.78 -15.76 27.21
N LEU A 207 10.91 -15.84 26.21
CA LEU A 207 10.28 -14.71 25.52
C LEU A 207 9.07 -14.11 26.27
N LYS A 208 8.58 -14.75 27.34
CA LYS A 208 7.44 -14.25 28.14
C LYS A 208 7.76 -12.98 28.96
N SER A 209 9.01 -12.48 28.91
CA SER A 209 9.48 -11.41 29.80
C SER A 209 9.73 -10.06 29.11
N CYS A 210 8.74 -9.51 28.40
CA CYS A 210 8.78 -8.07 28.13
C CYS A 210 8.46 -7.30 29.44
N GLY A 211 9.47 -7.04 30.28
CA GLY A 211 9.40 -6.24 31.53
C GLY A 211 9.53 -7.02 32.85
N PRO A 212 9.77 -6.34 34.00
CA PRO A 212 10.30 -6.93 35.24
C PRO A 212 9.47 -8.09 35.80
N THR A 213 10.19 -9.10 36.31
CA THR A 213 9.73 -10.41 36.76
C THR A 213 9.15 -10.40 38.18
N SER A 214 8.15 -9.54 38.43
CA SER A 214 7.47 -9.53 39.73
C SER A 214 6.04 -9.01 39.62
N GLY A 215 5.10 -9.94 39.38
CA GLY A 215 3.65 -9.72 39.45
C GLY A 215 2.90 -10.09 38.17
N LYS A 216 1.63 -10.51 38.31
CA LYS A 216 0.71 -10.73 37.17
C LYS A 216 0.49 -9.39 36.47
N LYS A 217 0.97 -9.25 35.23
CA LYS A 217 0.84 -8.04 34.41
C LYS A 217 -0.59 -7.95 33.86
N LYS A 218 -1.23 -6.80 34.05
CA LYS A 218 -2.53 -6.49 33.46
C LYS A 218 -2.36 -5.84 32.09
N ALA A 219 -3.30 -6.11 31.19
CA ALA A 219 -3.35 -5.42 29.91
C ALA A 219 -3.53 -3.90 30.10
N CYS A 220 -2.79 -3.10 29.33
CA CYS A 220 -2.97 -1.64 29.30
C CYS A 220 -4.28 -1.26 28.59
N LYS A 221 -4.75 -0.02 28.80
CA LYS A 221 -6.08 0.44 28.36
C LYS A 221 -6.32 0.37 26.84
N ASN A 222 -5.26 0.32 26.03
CA ASN A 222 -5.29 0.14 24.58
C ASN A 222 -4.25 -0.94 24.17
N CYS A 223 -4.30 -2.12 24.80
CA CYS A 223 -3.32 -3.17 24.57
C CYS A 223 -3.49 -3.77 23.16
N THR A 224 -2.49 -3.56 22.30
CA THR A 224 -2.43 -4.12 20.93
C THR A 224 -1.53 -5.36 20.83
N CYS A 225 -0.83 -5.72 21.90
CA CYS A 225 0.11 -6.86 21.93
C CYS A 225 -0.53 -8.20 22.30
N GLY A 226 -1.88 -8.30 22.32
CA GLY A 226 -2.62 -9.54 22.55
C GLY A 226 -2.71 -10.00 24.01
N LEU A 227 -2.15 -9.25 24.97
CA LEU A 227 -2.23 -9.60 26.40
C LEU A 227 -3.66 -9.43 26.96
N ALA A 228 -4.45 -8.53 26.35
CA ALA A 228 -5.86 -8.36 26.70
C ALA A 228 -6.69 -9.62 26.40
N ASP A 229 -6.39 -10.30 25.29
CA ASP A 229 -7.11 -11.51 24.87
C ASP A 229 -6.77 -12.71 25.78
N GLN A 230 -5.56 -12.76 26.34
CA GLN A 230 -5.16 -13.80 27.27
C GLN A 230 -5.72 -13.61 28.70
N GLU A 231 -6.01 -12.37 29.11
CA GLU A 231 -6.65 -12.11 30.40
C GLU A 231 -8.18 -12.32 30.36
N SER A 232 -8.83 -12.14 29.21
CA SER A 232 -10.29 -12.31 29.07
C SER A 232 -10.76 -13.77 29.11
N ASP A 233 -9.90 -14.72 28.73
CA ASP A 233 -10.17 -16.16 28.78
C ASP A 233 -10.10 -16.76 30.21
N GLN A 234 -9.77 -15.97 31.24
CA GLN A 234 -9.85 -16.41 32.64
C GLN A 234 -11.22 -16.05 33.25
N PRO A 235 -11.93 -17.00 33.91
CA PRO A 235 -13.25 -16.72 34.48
C PRO A 235 -13.16 -15.70 35.62
N ALA A 236 -13.84 -14.56 35.47
CA ALA A 236 -13.90 -13.51 36.48
C ALA A 236 -14.59 -13.99 37.77
N PRO A 237 -14.04 -13.75 38.98
CA PRO A 237 -14.71 -14.09 40.22
C PRO A 237 -15.94 -13.21 40.44
N LYS A 238 -17.08 -13.83 40.78
CA LYS A 238 -18.37 -13.16 41.06
C LYS A 238 -18.20 -12.15 42.21
N LYS A 239 -18.27 -10.85 41.91
CA LYS A 239 -18.21 -9.79 42.93
C LYS A 239 -19.57 -9.65 43.62
N THR A 240 -19.63 -9.89 44.92
CA THR A 240 -20.77 -9.56 45.79
C THR A 240 -20.81 -8.06 46.04
N VAL A 241 -21.93 -7.39 45.75
CA VAL A 241 -22.08 -5.93 45.88
C VAL A 241 -22.44 -5.59 47.32
N THR A 242 -21.45 -5.28 48.16
CA THR A 242 -21.69 -4.73 49.51
C THR A 242 -21.71 -3.20 49.45
N SER A 243 -22.56 -2.56 50.27
CA SER A 243 -22.64 -1.08 50.37
C SER A 243 -21.30 -0.46 50.78
N SER A 244 -21.07 0.81 50.45
CA SER A 244 -19.78 1.48 50.67
C SER A 244 -19.36 1.62 52.15
N CYS A 245 -20.30 1.52 53.10
CA CYS A 245 -19.98 1.42 54.54
C CYS A 245 -20.13 0.01 55.14
N GLY A 246 -20.16 -1.02 54.29
CA GLY A 246 -20.00 -2.44 54.64
C GLY A 246 -21.14 -3.09 55.43
N SER A 247 -22.18 -2.33 55.80
CA SER A 247 -23.20 -2.77 56.76
C SER A 247 -24.52 -3.21 56.14
N CYS A 248 -24.77 -2.97 54.84
CA CYS A 248 -25.91 -3.53 54.11
C CYS A 248 -25.43 -4.37 52.91
N TYR A 249 -25.85 -5.63 52.87
CA TYR A 249 -25.46 -6.58 51.82
C TYR A 249 -26.13 -6.28 50.46
N LEU A 250 -27.21 -5.49 50.42
CA LEU A 250 -27.95 -5.16 49.20
C LEU A 250 -27.46 -3.90 48.48
N GLY A 251 -26.39 -3.27 49.00
CA GLY A 251 -25.79 -2.08 48.39
C GLY A 251 -26.45 -0.75 48.80
N ASP A 252 -25.84 0.37 48.38
CA ASP A 252 -26.27 1.73 48.74
C ASP A 252 -27.56 2.20 48.04
N ALA A 253 -28.06 1.47 47.05
CA ALA A 253 -29.34 1.78 46.39
C ALA A 253 -30.55 1.70 47.36
N PHE A 254 -30.38 1.02 48.51
CA PHE A 254 -31.38 0.91 49.58
C PHE A 254 -31.00 1.72 50.83
N ARG A 255 -30.20 2.78 50.70
CA ARG A 255 -29.69 3.56 51.85
C ARG A 255 -29.95 5.06 51.79
N CYS A 256 -30.65 5.52 50.77
CA CYS A 256 -31.13 6.91 50.68
C CYS A 256 -32.65 6.97 50.89
N ALA A 257 -33.22 8.17 51.03
CA ALA A 257 -34.62 8.47 51.41
C ALA A 257 -35.74 7.70 50.68
N SER A 258 -35.41 6.92 49.64
CA SER A 258 -36.27 6.04 48.85
C SER A 258 -36.23 4.56 49.26
N CYS A 259 -35.57 4.17 50.37
CA CYS A 259 -35.54 2.76 50.81
C CYS A 259 -36.86 2.35 51.50
N PRO A 260 -37.56 1.30 51.02
CA PRO A 260 -38.80 0.83 51.64
C PRO A 260 -38.66 0.29 53.07
N TYR A 261 -37.44 -0.01 53.51
CA TYR A 261 -37.11 -0.58 54.83
C TYR A 261 -36.32 0.39 55.72
N LEU A 262 -36.40 1.70 55.44
CA LEU A 262 -35.73 2.73 56.22
C LEU A 262 -36.16 2.64 57.71
N GLY A 263 -35.20 2.43 58.61
CA GLY A 263 -35.43 2.28 60.05
C GLY A 263 -35.45 0.84 60.59
N MET A 264 -35.36 -0.17 59.72
CA MET A 264 -35.20 -1.59 60.09
C MET A 264 -33.73 -2.03 60.07
N PRO A 265 -33.34 -3.07 60.83
CA PRO A 265 -31.97 -3.58 60.84
C PRO A 265 -31.54 -4.07 59.45
N ALA A 266 -30.23 -4.03 59.18
CA ALA A 266 -29.69 -4.40 57.87
C ALA A 266 -29.85 -5.90 57.55
N PHE A 267 -30.17 -6.20 56.29
CA PHE A 267 -30.33 -7.56 55.80
C PHE A 267 -29.02 -8.34 55.84
N LYS A 268 -29.10 -9.60 56.27
CA LYS A 268 -27.97 -10.54 56.26
C LYS A 268 -27.88 -11.26 54.91
N PRO A 269 -26.70 -11.75 54.52
CA PRO A 269 -26.53 -12.53 53.28
C PRO A 269 -27.46 -13.75 53.26
N GLY A 270 -28.35 -13.85 52.27
CA GLY A 270 -29.26 -14.98 52.07
C GLY A 270 -30.72 -14.76 52.52
N GLU A 271 -31.05 -13.60 53.08
CA GLU A 271 -32.42 -13.27 53.48
C GLU A 271 -33.26 -12.80 52.28
N LYS A 272 -34.44 -13.40 52.06
CA LYS A 272 -35.33 -13.04 50.94
C LYS A 272 -36.20 -11.85 51.32
N ILE A 273 -36.00 -10.74 50.64
CA ILE A 273 -36.81 -9.53 50.83
C ILE A 273 -38.11 -9.65 50.03
N ALA A 274 -39.26 -9.52 50.69
CA ALA A 274 -40.57 -9.46 50.05
C ALA A 274 -41.17 -8.07 50.31
N LEU A 275 -41.26 -7.24 49.26
CA LEU A 275 -41.98 -5.98 49.29
C LEU A 275 -43.47 -6.26 49.14
N THR A 276 -44.29 -5.70 50.04
CA THR A 276 -45.75 -5.79 49.91
C THR A 276 -46.26 -4.78 48.87
N ASP A 277 -47.40 -5.05 48.23
CA ASP A 277 -47.96 -4.20 47.15
C ASP A 277 -48.15 -2.72 47.54
N ARG A 278 -48.31 -2.44 48.84
CA ARG A 278 -48.41 -1.08 49.37
C ARG A 278 -47.09 -0.30 49.31
N GLN A 279 -45.94 -0.98 49.29
CA GLN A 279 -44.60 -0.37 49.23
C GLN A 279 -44.09 -0.18 47.78
N LEU A 280 -44.77 -0.78 46.79
CA LEU A 280 -44.47 -0.64 45.36
C LEU A 280 -45.14 0.58 44.72
N LYS A 281 -46.19 1.13 45.35
CA LYS A 281 -46.83 2.36 44.89
C LYS A 281 -46.05 3.54 45.44
N GLY A 282 -45.25 4.19 44.59
CA GLY A 282 -44.59 5.44 44.95
C GLY A 282 -45.62 6.51 45.32
N ASP A 283 -45.28 7.38 46.27
CA ASP A 283 -46.11 8.52 46.64
C ASP A 283 -46.28 9.43 45.41
N VAL A 284 -47.46 9.41 44.80
CA VAL A 284 -47.80 10.32 43.72
C VAL A 284 -48.09 11.68 44.36
N GLN A 285 -47.12 12.59 44.25
CA GLN A 285 -47.31 14.02 44.45
C GLN A 285 -46.86 14.77 43.19
#